data_AF-A0A0M6YED0-F1
#
_entry.id   AF-A0A0M6YED0-F1
#
_cell.length_a   1.000
_cell.length_b   1.000
_cell.length_c   1.000
_cell.angle_alpha   90.00
_cell.angle_beta   90.00
_cell.angle_gamma   90.00
#
_symmetry.space_group_name_H-M   'P 1'
#
loop_
_entity.id
_entity.type
_entity.pdbx_description
1 polymer ?
#
loop_
_entity_poly.entity_id
_entity_poly.type
_entity_poly.pdbx_seq_one_letter_code
_entity_poly.pdbx_strand_id
1 'polypeptide(L)'
;MSSLLHGPLAALRDRPLGTQVTRAAALRPGYRDHAVDLADPRNADAMADVRTFGIAGENAYHTPTAPYHERVEGSTPDLLLRRPLIDLLTGVNARLADYDLELWVFDAWRPIAVQNHFHDHWMPATLRATYPDWDSARIATETEKYWARGADGAIDPLSPPPHATGGAIDLTIRRTGGAELFMGTIFDDVSEASNTDALEADPTGLAFSHREARANRRLLYWLMVDAGFVNNPTEWWHFSLGDQMWARISGAPAAYYSVAPTP
;
A
#
# COMPACT_ATOMS: atom_id res chain seq x y z
N MET A 1 10.57 24.89 -13.20
CA MET A 1 10.55 23.79 -12.23
C MET A 1 10.04 24.31 -10.91
N SER A 2 8.96 23.72 -10.41
CA SER A 2 8.42 24.04 -9.08
C SER A 2 9.31 23.44 -7.99
N SER A 3 9.31 24.05 -6.80
CA SER A 3 10.19 23.63 -5.69
C SER A 3 9.38 22.90 -4.62
N LEU A 4 9.82 21.73 -4.15
CA LEU A 4 9.21 21.05 -3.00
C LEU A 4 9.32 21.83 -1.67
N LEU A 5 10.06 22.93 -1.66
CA LEU A 5 10.21 23.81 -0.48
C LEU A 5 9.15 24.91 -0.42
N HIS A 6 8.41 25.16 -1.53
CA HIS A 6 7.41 26.22 -1.59
C HIS A 6 6.18 25.80 -2.40
N GLY A 7 5.03 26.41 -2.12
CA GLY A 7 3.79 26.17 -2.88
C GLY A 7 3.01 24.92 -2.46
N PRO A 8 2.11 24.43 -3.32
CA PRO A 8 1.09 23.45 -2.92
C PRO A 8 1.65 22.12 -2.39
N LEU A 9 2.66 21.53 -3.05
CA LEU A 9 3.24 20.27 -2.56
C LEU A 9 4.08 20.45 -1.29
N ALA A 10 4.66 21.64 -1.07
CA ALA A 10 5.34 21.94 0.19
C ALA A 10 4.35 21.97 1.37
N ALA A 11 3.15 22.53 1.16
CA ALA A 11 2.10 22.50 2.17
C ALA A 11 1.69 21.06 2.56
N LEU A 12 1.69 20.12 1.60
CA LEU A 12 1.46 18.70 1.90
C LEU A 12 2.60 18.09 2.71
N ARG A 13 3.85 18.41 2.37
CA ARG A 13 5.06 17.96 3.10
C ARG A 13 5.10 18.46 4.56
N ASP A 14 4.52 19.63 4.82
CA ASP A 14 4.50 20.23 6.15
C ASP A 14 3.32 19.76 7.01
N ARG A 15 2.27 19.22 6.40
CA ARG A 15 1.03 18.80 7.08
C ARG A 15 1.22 17.46 7.84
N PRO A 16 1.15 17.44 9.18
CA PRO A 16 1.39 16.22 9.97
C PRO A 16 0.36 15.12 9.76
N LEU A 17 0.79 13.86 9.85
CA LEU A 17 -0.06 12.68 9.67
C LEU A 17 -0.67 12.13 10.96
N GLY A 18 -0.03 12.37 12.11
CA GLY A 18 -0.27 11.63 13.35
C GLY A 18 -1.74 11.51 13.75
N THR A 19 -2.54 12.58 13.68
CA THR A 19 -3.97 12.53 14.01
C THR A 19 -4.77 11.60 13.09
N GLN A 20 -4.52 11.66 11.77
CA GLN A 20 -5.26 10.84 10.82
C GLN A 20 -4.81 9.37 10.87
N VAL A 21 -3.50 9.13 11.00
CA VAL A 21 -2.95 7.77 11.10
C VAL A 21 -3.37 7.09 12.40
N THR A 22 -3.35 7.81 13.54
CA THR A 22 -3.89 7.30 14.81
C THR A 22 -5.37 6.93 14.70
N ARG A 23 -6.18 7.76 14.02
CA ARG A 23 -7.60 7.45 13.77
C ARG A 23 -7.76 6.20 12.90
N ALA A 24 -7.00 6.10 11.81
CA ALA A 24 -7.02 4.93 10.93
C ALA A 24 -6.60 3.65 11.69
N ALA A 25 -5.57 3.72 12.53
CA ALA A 25 -5.10 2.62 13.37
C ALA A 25 -6.18 2.14 14.36
N ALA A 26 -6.99 3.05 14.90
CA ALA A 26 -8.12 2.69 15.77
C ALA A 26 -9.29 2.03 15.01
N LEU A 27 -9.50 2.40 13.74
CA LEU A 27 -10.62 1.90 12.92
C LEU A 27 -10.31 0.60 12.18
N ARG A 28 -9.05 0.39 11.77
CA ARG A 28 -8.60 -0.74 10.96
C ARG A 28 -8.92 -2.13 11.55
N PRO A 29 -8.79 -2.40 12.87
CA PRO A 29 -9.05 -3.73 13.40
C PRO A 29 -10.44 -4.25 13.02
N GLY A 30 -10.50 -5.50 12.55
CA GLY A 30 -11.73 -6.14 12.07
C GLY A 30 -12.27 -5.59 10.74
N TYR A 31 -11.45 -4.88 9.94
CA TYR A 31 -11.93 -4.35 8.66
C TYR A 31 -12.48 -5.45 7.73
N ARG A 32 -11.92 -6.66 7.77
CA ARG A 32 -12.36 -7.82 6.96
C ARG A 32 -13.77 -8.33 7.29
N ASP A 33 -14.37 -7.85 8.38
CA ASP A 33 -15.76 -8.14 8.77
C ASP A 33 -16.72 -7.01 8.35
N HIS A 34 -16.20 -5.91 7.77
CA HIS A 34 -17.01 -4.78 7.33
C HIS A 34 -17.87 -5.16 6.12
N ALA A 35 -19.08 -4.62 5.99
CA ALA A 35 -20.00 -5.04 4.94
C ALA A 35 -19.42 -4.84 3.53
N VAL A 36 -19.76 -5.75 2.61
CA VAL A 36 -19.49 -5.65 1.17
C VAL A 36 -20.82 -5.64 0.41
N ASP A 37 -21.05 -4.61 -0.39
CA ASP A 37 -22.20 -4.53 -1.29
C ASP A 37 -21.87 -5.26 -2.60
N LEU A 38 -22.20 -6.54 -2.64
CA LEU A 38 -21.97 -7.39 -3.82
C LEU A 38 -22.82 -6.96 -5.04
N ALA A 39 -23.86 -6.16 -4.84
CA ALA A 39 -24.75 -5.70 -5.91
C ALA A 39 -24.31 -4.35 -6.50
N ASP A 40 -23.28 -3.70 -5.93
CA ASP A 40 -22.79 -2.44 -6.45
C ASP A 40 -22.22 -2.62 -7.87
N PRO A 41 -22.68 -1.83 -8.87
CA PRO A 41 -22.25 -1.99 -10.26
C PRO A 41 -20.75 -1.78 -10.46
N ARG A 42 -20.08 -1.02 -9.58
CA ARG A 42 -18.63 -0.79 -9.63
C ARG A 42 -17.85 -2.08 -9.40
N ASN A 43 -18.44 -3.09 -8.78
CA ASN A 43 -17.78 -4.38 -8.62
C ASN A 43 -17.38 -5.01 -9.98
N ALA A 44 -18.06 -4.64 -11.07
CA ALA A 44 -17.76 -5.06 -12.44
C ALA A 44 -16.75 -4.14 -13.17
N ASP A 45 -16.19 -3.12 -12.52
CA ASP A 45 -15.19 -2.23 -13.14
C ASP A 45 -14.01 -3.04 -13.68
N ALA A 46 -13.65 -2.76 -14.93
CA ALA A 46 -12.60 -3.48 -15.62
C ALA A 46 -11.23 -3.30 -14.94
N MET A 47 -10.45 -4.37 -14.94
CA MET A 47 -9.04 -4.35 -14.55
C MET A 47 -8.19 -3.92 -15.74
N ALA A 48 -7.16 -3.13 -15.50
CA ALA A 48 -6.18 -2.77 -16.52
C ALA A 48 -4.81 -2.57 -15.89
N ASP A 49 -3.76 -2.78 -16.68
CA ASP A 49 -2.40 -2.49 -16.23
C ASP A 49 -2.15 -0.99 -16.15
N VAL A 50 -1.73 -0.49 -14.98
CA VAL A 50 -1.51 0.95 -14.74
C VAL A 50 -0.51 1.58 -15.72
N ARG A 51 0.46 0.80 -16.22
CA ARG A 51 1.55 1.26 -17.09
C ARG A 51 1.04 1.64 -18.47
N THR A 52 -0.05 1.03 -18.93
CA THR A 52 -0.71 1.39 -20.20
C THR A 52 -1.33 2.80 -20.18
N PHE A 53 -1.41 3.42 -18.99
CA PHE A 53 -1.91 4.78 -18.76
C PHE A 53 -0.81 5.75 -18.29
N GLY A 54 0.46 5.39 -18.48
CA GLY A 54 1.60 6.26 -18.14
C GLY A 54 1.90 6.36 -16.64
N ILE A 55 1.40 5.43 -15.83
CA ILE A 55 1.84 5.29 -14.43
C ILE A 55 3.05 4.37 -14.40
N ALA A 56 4.19 4.86 -13.90
CA ALA A 56 5.39 4.05 -13.81
C ALA A 56 5.27 3.00 -12.69
N GLY A 57 5.92 1.86 -12.88
CA GLY A 57 5.96 0.81 -11.87
C GLY A 57 6.57 -0.48 -12.39
N GLU A 58 6.94 -1.34 -11.46
CA GLU A 58 7.41 -2.70 -11.69
C GLU A 58 6.95 -3.58 -10.53
N ASN A 59 6.40 -4.77 -10.84
CA ASN A 59 5.86 -5.64 -9.80
C ASN A 59 6.98 -6.19 -8.91
N ALA A 60 7.06 -5.73 -7.66
CA ALA A 60 8.12 -6.04 -6.72
C ALA A 60 8.18 -7.52 -6.31
N TYR A 61 7.08 -8.26 -6.45
CA TYR A 61 7.06 -9.70 -6.22
C TYR A 61 7.48 -10.50 -7.46
N HIS A 62 7.42 -9.88 -8.65
CA HIS A 62 7.86 -10.51 -9.90
C HIS A 62 9.32 -10.21 -10.25
N THR A 63 9.88 -9.16 -9.68
CA THR A 63 11.24 -8.68 -9.89
C THR A 63 12.09 -8.95 -8.65
N PRO A 64 13.41 -9.26 -8.77
CA PRO A 64 14.27 -9.56 -7.63
C PRO A 64 14.66 -8.29 -6.84
N THR A 65 13.68 -7.61 -6.23
CA THR A 65 13.89 -6.43 -5.39
C THR A 65 14.11 -6.82 -3.93
N ALA A 66 14.76 -5.97 -3.14
CA ALA A 66 14.77 -6.14 -1.69
C ALA A 66 13.32 -6.10 -1.13
N PRO A 67 13.02 -6.81 -0.03
CA PRO A 67 13.92 -7.71 0.71
C PRO A 67 14.03 -9.13 0.14
N TYR A 68 13.33 -9.44 -0.96
CA TYR A 68 13.19 -10.81 -1.46
C TYR A 68 14.39 -11.28 -2.30
N HIS A 69 14.94 -10.40 -3.13
CA HIS A 69 16.06 -10.67 -4.05
C HIS A 69 15.83 -11.83 -5.05
N GLU A 70 14.60 -12.32 -5.15
CA GLU A 70 14.17 -13.36 -6.07
C GLU A 70 12.72 -13.13 -6.47
N ARG A 71 12.31 -13.73 -7.59
CA ARG A 71 10.91 -13.72 -8.01
C ARG A 71 10.11 -14.65 -7.09
N VAL A 72 9.01 -14.13 -6.53
CA VAL A 72 8.07 -14.93 -5.75
C VAL A 72 7.28 -15.86 -6.68
N GLU A 73 7.17 -17.13 -6.31
CA GLU A 73 6.40 -18.11 -7.07
C GLU A 73 4.91 -17.71 -7.16
N GLY A 74 4.32 -17.85 -8.34
CA GLY A 74 2.92 -17.46 -8.58
C GLY A 74 2.68 -15.96 -8.75
N SER A 75 3.72 -15.12 -8.67
CA SER A 75 3.63 -13.68 -8.99
C SER A 75 3.36 -13.43 -10.47
N THR A 76 2.80 -12.26 -10.76
CA THR A 76 2.54 -11.75 -12.12
C THR A 76 3.42 -10.54 -12.40
N PRO A 77 3.90 -10.33 -13.65
CA PRO A 77 4.58 -9.09 -14.03
C PRO A 77 3.63 -7.88 -14.12
N ASP A 78 2.32 -8.12 -14.05
CA ASP A 78 1.30 -7.10 -14.26
C ASP A 78 1.07 -6.25 -13.00
N LEU A 79 0.64 -5.01 -13.24
CA LEU A 79 0.20 -4.07 -12.19
C LEU A 79 -1.25 -3.71 -12.47
N LEU A 80 -2.15 -4.67 -12.26
CA LEU A 80 -3.56 -4.52 -12.59
C LEU A 80 -4.31 -3.77 -11.48
N LEU A 81 -5.03 -2.72 -11.84
CA LEU A 81 -5.90 -1.97 -10.94
C LEU A 81 -7.24 -1.70 -11.64
N ARG A 82 -8.30 -1.46 -10.88
CA ARG A 82 -9.59 -1.06 -11.45
C ARG A 82 -9.45 0.26 -12.21
N ARG A 83 -10.02 0.29 -13.42
CA ARG A 83 -9.89 1.40 -14.38
C ARG A 83 -10.18 2.79 -13.76
N PRO A 84 -11.30 3.02 -13.04
CA PRO A 84 -11.55 4.33 -12.45
C PRO A 84 -10.48 4.78 -11.43
N LEU A 85 -9.82 3.85 -10.74
CA LEU A 85 -8.78 4.19 -9.77
C LEU A 85 -7.51 4.65 -10.46
N ILE A 86 -7.17 4.05 -11.60
CA ILE A 86 -6.00 4.47 -12.37
C ILE A 86 -6.21 5.91 -12.90
N ASP A 87 -7.44 6.28 -13.27
CA ASP A 87 -7.74 7.67 -13.66
C ASP A 87 -7.48 8.65 -12.50
N LEU A 88 -7.80 8.27 -11.26
CA LEU A 88 -7.42 9.04 -10.07
C LEU A 88 -5.89 9.17 -9.94
N LEU A 89 -5.14 8.09 -10.17
CA LEU A 89 -3.67 8.12 -10.15
C LEU A 89 -3.08 9.02 -11.24
N THR A 90 -3.70 9.09 -12.43
CA THR A 90 -3.26 10.04 -13.47
C THR A 90 -3.42 11.50 -13.02
N GLY A 91 -4.48 11.81 -12.26
CA GLY A 91 -4.66 13.10 -11.62
C GLY A 91 -3.59 13.40 -10.56
N VAL A 92 -3.17 12.40 -9.79
CA VAL A 92 -2.05 12.53 -8.86
C VAL A 92 -0.74 12.79 -9.60
N ASN A 93 -0.44 12.04 -10.67
CA ASN A 93 0.74 12.25 -11.52
C ASN A 93 0.76 13.65 -12.14
N ALA A 94 -0.38 14.18 -12.56
CA ALA A 94 -0.47 15.55 -13.09
C ALA A 94 -0.04 16.61 -12.05
N ARG A 95 -0.35 16.41 -10.76
CA ARG A 95 0.11 17.30 -9.67
C ARG A 95 1.61 17.20 -9.41
N LEU A 96 2.20 16.04 -9.67
CA LEU A 96 3.63 15.76 -9.45
C LEU A 96 4.52 16.23 -10.61
N ALA A 97 3.99 16.27 -11.84
CA ALA A 97 4.76 16.53 -13.05
C ALA A 97 5.53 17.85 -13.04
N ASP A 98 4.96 18.93 -12.49
CA ASP A 98 5.61 20.26 -12.40
C ASP A 98 6.88 20.28 -11.51
N TYR A 99 7.11 19.20 -10.76
CA TYR A 99 8.21 19.01 -9.81
C TYR A 99 9.21 17.92 -10.24
N ASP A 100 9.07 17.41 -11.48
CA ASP A 100 9.85 16.27 -12.01
C ASP A 100 9.72 15.03 -11.13
N LEU A 101 8.48 14.79 -10.68
CA LEU A 101 8.09 13.65 -9.89
C LEU A 101 6.99 12.87 -10.60
N GLU A 102 6.92 11.58 -10.30
CA GLU A 102 5.83 10.69 -10.72
C GLU A 102 5.61 9.62 -9.66
N LEU A 103 4.43 9.01 -9.67
CA LEU A 103 4.16 7.80 -8.91
C LEU A 103 4.98 6.62 -9.46
N TRP A 104 5.38 5.73 -8.57
CA TRP A 104 6.00 4.45 -8.88
C TRP A 104 5.26 3.34 -8.13
N VAL A 105 4.67 2.41 -8.87
CA VAL A 105 3.84 1.33 -8.32
C VAL A 105 4.69 0.07 -8.13
N PHE A 106 4.66 -0.47 -6.91
CA PHE A 106 5.32 -1.72 -6.52
C PHE A 106 4.42 -2.93 -6.68
N ASP A 107 3.14 -2.81 -6.31
CA ASP A 107 2.15 -3.88 -6.42
C ASP A 107 0.74 -3.31 -6.56
N ALA A 108 -0.15 -4.07 -7.19
CA ALA A 108 -1.55 -3.71 -7.37
C ALA A 108 -2.43 -4.96 -7.12
N TRP A 109 -3.15 -5.48 -8.11
CA TRP A 109 -3.81 -6.77 -7.93
C TRP A 109 -2.79 -7.89 -7.68
N ARG A 110 -3.01 -8.64 -6.60
CA ARG A 110 -2.11 -9.70 -6.15
C ARG A 110 -2.78 -11.07 -6.26
N PRO A 111 -2.19 -12.03 -6.99
CA PRO A 111 -2.64 -13.42 -6.95
C PRO A 111 -2.65 -13.95 -5.51
N ILE A 112 -3.72 -14.68 -5.14
CA ILE A 112 -3.86 -15.22 -3.78
C ILE A 112 -2.71 -16.17 -3.39
N ALA A 113 -2.11 -16.85 -4.37
CA ALA A 113 -0.96 -17.72 -4.18
C ALA A 113 0.26 -16.96 -3.62
N VAL A 114 0.49 -15.72 -4.05
CA VAL A 114 1.58 -14.86 -3.55
C VAL A 114 1.31 -14.49 -2.08
N GLN A 115 0.08 -14.08 -1.77
CA GLN A 115 -0.33 -13.75 -0.40
C GLN A 115 -0.15 -14.96 0.53
N ASN A 116 -0.61 -16.15 0.11
CA ASN A 116 -0.47 -17.38 0.88
C ASN A 116 0.99 -17.81 1.01
N HIS A 117 1.82 -17.60 -0.02
CA HIS A 117 3.26 -17.89 0.07
C HIS A 117 3.93 -17.08 1.19
N PHE A 118 3.64 -15.78 1.27
CA PHE A 118 4.22 -14.94 2.33
C PHE A 118 3.73 -15.33 3.73
N HIS A 119 2.44 -15.61 3.86
CA HIS A 119 1.84 -16.02 5.14
C HIS A 119 2.33 -17.41 5.59
N ASP A 120 2.27 -18.42 4.73
CA ASP A 120 2.47 -19.82 5.12
C ASP A 120 3.96 -20.24 5.13
N HIS A 121 4.80 -19.57 4.33
CA HIS A 121 6.18 -20.00 4.10
C HIS A 121 7.21 -18.92 4.44
N TRP A 122 7.22 -17.80 3.71
CA TRP A 122 8.32 -16.84 3.79
C TRP A 122 8.43 -16.19 5.17
N MET A 123 7.34 -15.60 5.69
CA MET A 123 7.39 -14.89 6.96
C MET A 123 7.67 -15.83 8.14
N PRO A 124 7.01 -17.01 8.27
CA PRO A 124 7.38 -17.97 9.30
C PRO A 124 8.82 -18.47 9.20
N ALA A 125 9.38 -18.64 7.99
CA ALA A 125 10.77 -19.04 7.81
C ALA A 125 11.74 -17.94 8.27
N THR A 126 11.48 -16.69 7.84
CA THR A 126 12.26 -15.51 8.24
C THR A 126 12.24 -15.33 9.76
N LEU A 127 11.07 -15.36 10.40
CA LEU A 127 10.94 -15.22 11.84
C LEU A 127 11.67 -16.32 12.62
N ARG A 128 11.62 -17.57 12.17
CA ARG A 128 12.36 -18.67 12.80
C ARG A 128 13.88 -18.49 12.69
N ALA A 129 14.37 -17.96 11.56
CA ALA A 129 15.78 -17.69 11.38
C ALA A 129 16.26 -16.51 12.23
N THR A 130 15.45 -15.44 12.33
CA THR A 130 15.78 -14.23 13.10
C THR A 130 15.62 -14.44 14.61
N TYR A 131 14.60 -15.20 15.03
CA TYR A 131 14.26 -15.43 16.43
C TYR A 131 14.13 -16.94 16.73
N PRO A 132 15.26 -17.67 16.83
CA PRO A 132 15.26 -19.13 17.00
C PRO A 132 14.55 -19.62 18.28
N ASP A 133 14.46 -18.77 19.30
CA ASP A 133 13.85 -19.09 20.60
C ASP A 133 12.32 -18.87 20.62
N TRP A 134 11.72 -18.32 19.56
CA TRP A 134 10.29 -18.13 19.50
C TRP A 134 9.57 -19.45 19.23
N ASP A 135 8.50 -19.70 20.00
CA ASP A 135 7.61 -20.82 19.73
C ASP A 135 6.73 -20.58 18.49
N SER A 136 6.09 -21.65 18.03
CA SER A 136 5.24 -21.60 16.82
C SER A 136 4.02 -20.70 16.98
N ALA A 137 3.49 -20.54 18.20
CA ALA A 137 2.32 -19.70 18.46
C ALA A 137 2.66 -18.21 18.33
N ARG A 138 3.84 -17.81 18.84
CA ARG A 138 4.38 -16.47 18.69
C ARG A 138 4.72 -16.15 17.23
N ILE A 139 5.33 -17.08 16.51
CA ILE A 139 5.60 -16.92 15.07
C ILE A 139 4.30 -16.70 14.29
N ALA A 140 3.28 -17.52 14.53
CA ALA A 140 1.98 -17.35 13.88
C ALA A 140 1.34 -15.99 14.21
N THR A 141 1.37 -15.59 15.48
CA THR A 141 0.84 -14.28 15.92
C THR A 141 1.58 -13.12 15.26
N GLU A 142 2.90 -13.21 15.10
CA GLU A 142 3.68 -12.16 14.46
C GLU A 142 3.44 -12.12 12.95
N THR A 143 3.36 -13.28 12.28
CA THR A 143 3.03 -13.35 10.84
C THR A 143 1.70 -12.65 10.53
N GLU A 144 0.65 -12.90 11.32
CA GLU A 144 -0.70 -12.33 11.12
C GLU A 144 -0.74 -10.80 11.28
N LYS A 145 0.28 -10.18 11.88
CA LYS A 145 0.37 -8.71 11.93
C LYS A 145 0.63 -8.08 10.56
N TYR A 146 1.36 -8.78 9.71
CA TYR A 146 1.90 -8.25 8.45
C TYR A 146 1.26 -8.89 7.23
N TRP A 147 0.98 -10.19 7.29
CA TRP A 147 0.40 -10.93 6.19
C TRP A 147 -0.91 -11.54 6.65
N ALA A 148 -2.03 -11.15 6.03
CA ALA A 148 -3.29 -11.85 6.24
C ALA A 148 -3.33 -13.09 5.35
N ARG A 149 -3.66 -14.26 5.90
CA ARG A 149 -3.85 -15.46 5.08
C ARG A 149 -5.02 -15.28 4.12
N GLY A 150 -4.84 -15.76 2.89
CA GLY A 150 -5.89 -15.91 1.90
C GLY A 150 -6.70 -17.20 2.09
N ALA A 151 -7.51 -17.54 1.10
CA ALA A 151 -8.20 -18.84 1.03
C ALA A 151 -7.31 -19.90 0.38
N ASP A 152 -7.49 -21.17 0.75
CA ASP A 152 -6.89 -22.32 0.06
C ASP A 152 -7.52 -22.62 -1.31
N GLY A 153 -8.56 -21.86 -1.67
CA GLY A 153 -9.34 -22.02 -2.90
C GLY A 153 -9.99 -20.71 -3.33
N ALA A 154 -11.30 -20.74 -3.65
CA ALA A 154 -12.04 -19.54 -4.00
C ALA A 154 -12.02 -18.51 -2.85
N ILE A 155 -11.72 -17.26 -3.19
CA ILE A 155 -11.76 -16.16 -2.23
C ILE A 155 -13.22 -15.91 -1.85
N ASP A 156 -13.50 -15.80 -0.54
CA ASP A 156 -14.80 -15.39 -0.05
C ASP A 156 -15.11 -13.96 -0.54
N PRO A 157 -16.15 -13.76 -1.35
CA PRO A 157 -16.51 -12.44 -1.85
C PRO A 157 -16.92 -11.45 -0.75
N LEU A 158 -17.26 -11.93 0.45
CA LEU A 158 -17.58 -11.09 1.61
C LEU A 158 -16.36 -10.78 2.50
N SER A 159 -15.21 -11.40 2.25
CA SER A 159 -13.98 -11.13 2.99
C SER A 159 -12.71 -11.27 2.11
N PRO A 160 -12.63 -10.60 0.94
CA PRO A 160 -11.44 -10.67 0.10
C PRO A 160 -10.24 -9.94 0.75
N PRO A 161 -9.01 -10.45 0.62
CA PRO A 161 -7.82 -9.66 0.92
C PRO A 161 -7.80 -8.37 0.08
N PRO A 162 -7.29 -7.23 0.60
CA PRO A 162 -7.36 -5.94 -0.08
C PRO A 162 -6.87 -5.96 -1.54
N HIS A 163 -5.67 -6.48 -1.80
CA HIS A 163 -5.11 -6.57 -3.16
C HIS A 163 -5.90 -7.48 -4.10
N ALA A 164 -6.61 -8.49 -3.58
CA ALA A 164 -7.44 -9.36 -4.40
C ALA A 164 -8.69 -8.64 -4.95
N THR A 165 -9.04 -7.46 -4.42
CA THR A 165 -10.18 -6.67 -4.88
C THR A 165 -9.87 -5.82 -6.12
N GLY A 166 -8.59 -5.59 -6.44
CA GLY A 166 -8.17 -4.60 -7.42
C GLY A 166 -8.39 -3.13 -6.98
N GLY A 167 -8.76 -2.91 -5.71
CA GLY A 167 -8.95 -1.61 -5.08
C GLY A 167 -7.77 -1.15 -4.19
N ALA A 168 -6.81 -2.03 -3.93
CA ALA A 168 -5.60 -1.72 -3.17
C ALA A 168 -4.37 -1.59 -4.09
N ILE A 169 -3.42 -0.75 -3.68
CA ILE A 169 -2.20 -0.46 -4.41
C ILE A 169 -1.06 -0.11 -3.45
N ASP A 170 0.13 -0.62 -3.76
CA ASP A 170 1.36 -0.30 -3.07
C ASP A 170 2.24 0.56 -3.97
N LEU A 171 2.60 1.76 -3.51
CA LEU A 171 3.33 2.72 -4.34
C LEU A 171 4.20 3.70 -3.54
N THR A 172 5.07 4.38 -4.26
CA THR A 172 5.88 5.51 -3.78
C THR A 172 5.86 6.65 -4.79
N ILE A 173 6.64 7.69 -4.52
CA ILE A 173 6.95 8.77 -5.46
C ILE A 173 8.42 8.62 -5.85
N ARG A 174 8.73 8.83 -7.14
CA ARG A 174 10.10 8.89 -7.63
C ARG A 174 10.36 10.17 -8.43
N ARG A 175 11.63 10.46 -8.70
CA ARG A 175 12.02 11.38 -9.76
C ARG A 175 11.59 10.82 -11.10
N THR A 176 11.08 11.65 -12.00
CA THR A 176 10.69 11.20 -13.34
C THR A 176 11.87 10.54 -14.05
N GLY A 177 11.72 9.26 -14.40
CA GLY A 177 12.79 8.44 -15.01
C GLY A 177 14.02 8.20 -14.11
N GLY A 178 13.92 8.48 -12.81
CA GLY A 178 15.02 8.41 -11.85
C GLY A 178 14.69 7.57 -10.62
N ALA A 179 15.42 7.84 -9.53
CA ALA A 179 15.30 7.10 -8.29
C ALA A 179 14.04 7.47 -7.50
N GLU A 180 13.55 6.52 -6.73
CA GLU A 180 12.52 6.69 -5.71
C GLU A 180 12.94 7.74 -4.68
N LEU A 181 11.97 8.51 -4.18
CA LEU A 181 12.19 9.37 -3.04
C LEU A 181 12.41 8.50 -1.80
N PHE A 182 13.38 8.88 -0.96
CA PHE A 182 13.67 8.13 0.24
C PHE A 182 12.52 8.25 1.25
N MET A 183 11.93 7.12 1.62
CA MET A 183 10.77 7.04 2.52
C MET A 183 11.13 6.59 3.94
N GLY A 184 12.42 6.46 4.26
CA GLY A 184 12.90 6.07 5.60
C GLY A 184 13.06 4.56 5.80
N THR A 185 12.25 3.76 5.13
CA THR A 185 12.38 2.30 5.02
C THR A 185 12.24 1.88 3.56
N ILE A 186 12.65 0.66 3.22
CA ILE A 186 12.36 0.07 1.91
C ILE A 186 10.88 -0.35 1.82
N PHE A 187 10.41 -0.65 0.61
CA PHE A 187 9.13 -1.35 0.41
C PHE A 187 9.18 -2.73 1.09
N ASP A 188 8.05 -3.14 1.69
CA ASP A 188 7.91 -4.38 2.46
C ASP A 188 8.94 -4.57 3.59
N ASP A 189 9.39 -3.46 4.18
CA ASP A 189 10.11 -3.48 5.46
C ASP A 189 9.12 -3.80 6.58
N VAL A 190 9.15 -5.07 7.02
CA VAL A 190 8.25 -5.67 8.00
C VAL A 190 8.62 -5.23 9.42
N SER A 191 8.41 -3.95 9.73
CA SER A 191 8.74 -3.34 11.03
C SER A 191 7.86 -2.13 11.37
N GLU A 192 7.82 -1.75 12.66
CA GLU A 192 7.11 -0.54 13.10
C GLU A 192 7.68 0.75 12.48
N ALA A 193 8.91 0.72 11.96
CA ALA A 193 9.49 1.85 11.22
C ALA A 193 8.75 2.14 9.91
N SER A 194 8.01 1.15 9.39
CA SER A 194 7.16 1.30 8.20
C SER A 194 5.76 1.85 8.50
N ASN A 195 5.36 1.94 9.78
CA ASN A 195 4.12 2.62 10.15
C ASN A 195 4.13 4.04 9.58
N THR A 196 3.00 4.47 9.02
CA THR A 196 2.92 5.69 8.21
C THR A 196 3.40 6.93 8.97
N ASP A 197 3.08 7.02 10.26
CA ASP A 197 3.44 8.13 11.14
C ASP A 197 4.70 7.88 12.01
N ALA A 198 5.44 6.78 11.79
CA ALA A 198 6.63 6.44 12.58
C ALA A 198 7.68 7.56 12.62
N LEU A 199 7.73 8.38 11.56
CA LEU A 199 8.70 9.48 11.44
C LEU A 199 8.17 10.81 12.01
N GLU A 200 6.92 10.90 12.46
CA GLU A 200 6.30 12.15 12.95
C GLU A 200 6.97 12.68 14.23
N ALA A 201 7.48 11.78 15.08
CA ALA A 201 8.26 12.19 16.25
C ALA A 201 9.53 12.96 15.84
N ASP A 202 9.84 14.06 16.55
CA ASP A 202 11.06 14.86 16.34
C ASP A 202 11.98 14.73 17.57
N PRO A 203 12.67 13.58 17.76
CA PRO A 203 13.67 13.48 18.82
C PRO A 203 14.83 14.47 18.57
N THR A 204 15.48 14.90 19.64
CA THR A 204 16.64 15.79 19.54
C THR A 204 17.76 15.14 18.71
N GLY A 205 18.32 15.88 17.74
CA GLY A 205 19.48 15.44 16.95
C GLY A 205 19.17 14.70 15.63
N LEU A 206 17.94 14.81 15.10
CA LEU A 206 17.57 14.15 13.85
C LEU A 206 18.43 14.55 12.64
N ALA A 207 18.84 13.53 11.88
CA ALA A 207 19.49 13.67 10.57
C ALA A 207 18.53 14.30 9.54
N PHE A 208 19.11 15.01 8.56
CA PHE A 208 18.35 15.59 7.45
C PHE A 208 17.54 14.53 6.67
N SER A 209 18.08 13.31 6.54
CA SER A 209 17.39 12.18 5.89
C SER A 209 16.07 11.82 6.55
N HIS A 210 15.97 11.89 7.88
CA HIS A 210 14.72 11.63 8.61
C HIS A 210 13.66 12.68 8.30
N ARG A 211 14.05 13.96 8.29
CA ARG A 211 13.13 15.06 7.97
C ARG A 211 12.62 14.96 6.53
N GLU A 212 13.51 14.61 5.60
CA GLU A 212 13.14 14.38 4.20
C GLU A 212 12.22 13.18 4.05
N ALA A 213 12.52 12.05 4.69
CA ALA A 213 11.65 10.88 4.66
C ALA A 213 10.25 11.15 5.24
N ARG A 214 10.18 11.87 6.38
CA ARG A 214 8.90 12.33 6.96
C ARG A 214 8.12 13.17 5.97
N ALA A 215 8.77 14.15 5.33
CA ALA A 215 8.15 15.02 4.35
C ALA A 215 7.69 14.26 3.10
N ASN A 216 8.44 13.26 2.64
CA ASN A 216 8.07 12.41 1.50
C ASN A 216 6.87 11.51 1.83
N ARG A 217 6.82 10.89 3.02
CA ARG A 217 5.65 10.12 3.48
C ARG A 217 4.41 11.00 3.57
N ARG A 218 4.53 12.22 4.11
CA ARG A 218 3.44 13.20 4.16
C ARG A 218 2.94 13.57 2.77
N LEU A 219 3.85 13.83 1.84
CA LEU A 219 3.51 14.15 0.45
C LEU A 219 2.70 13.03 -0.20
N LEU A 220 3.20 11.80 -0.14
CA LEU A 220 2.51 10.62 -0.69
C LEU A 220 1.13 10.44 -0.03
N TYR A 221 1.09 10.44 1.30
CA TYR A 221 -0.15 10.27 2.07
C TYR A 221 -1.22 11.26 1.63
N TRP A 222 -0.92 12.56 1.62
CA TRP A 222 -1.93 13.56 1.31
C TRP A 222 -2.32 13.60 -0.15
N LEU A 223 -1.40 13.30 -1.09
CA LEU A 223 -1.76 13.18 -2.50
C LEU A 223 -2.79 12.08 -2.74
N MET A 224 -2.58 10.93 -2.10
CA MET A 224 -3.47 9.77 -2.23
C MET A 224 -4.79 9.98 -1.48
N VAL A 225 -4.76 10.57 -0.28
CA VAL A 225 -5.98 10.92 0.47
C VAL A 225 -6.81 11.97 -0.25
N ASP A 226 -6.20 13.00 -0.83
CA ASP A 226 -6.90 13.99 -1.65
C ASP A 226 -7.57 13.35 -2.89
N ALA A 227 -7.00 12.25 -3.41
CA ALA A 227 -7.57 11.47 -4.51
C ALA A 227 -8.67 10.48 -4.07
N GLY A 228 -8.95 10.38 -2.77
CA GLY A 228 -10.04 9.57 -2.20
C GLY A 228 -9.62 8.22 -1.61
N PHE A 229 -8.32 7.89 -1.62
CA PHE A 229 -7.80 6.67 -1.01
C PHE A 229 -7.71 6.81 0.52
N VAL A 230 -7.72 5.69 1.23
CA VAL A 230 -7.24 5.62 2.62
C VAL A 230 -5.89 4.93 2.65
N ASN A 231 -5.05 5.27 3.62
CA ASN A 231 -3.78 4.59 3.86
C ASN A 231 -3.95 3.49 4.92
N ASN A 232 -3.23 2.37 4.74
CA ASN A 232 -3.02 1.42 5.84
C ASN A 232 -2.03 2.03 6.84
N PRO A 233 -2.43 2.28 8.11
CA PRO A 233 -1.58 2.93 9.11
C PRO A 233 -0.26 2.20 9.41
N THR A 234 -0.16 0.90 9.11
CA THR A 234 1.06 0.11 9.35
C THR A 234 2.05 0.11 8.20
N GLU A 235 1.67 0.64 7.03
CA GLU A 235 2.43 0.55 5.79
C GLU A 235 2.35 1.89 5.04
N TRP A 236 3.46 2.64 4.99
CA TRP A 236 3.47 3.96 4.35
C TRP A 236 3.17 3.93 2.84
N TRP A 237 3.36 2.79 2.19
CA TRP A 237 3.17 2.59 0.74
C TRP A 237 1.77 2.14 0.34
N HIS A 238 0.98 1.59 1.28
CA HIS A 238 -0.27 0.90 0.97
C HIS A 238 -1.48 1.82 1.04
N PHE A 239 -2.26 1.81 -0.04
CA PHE A 239 -3.48 2.60 -0.17
C PHE A 239 -4.64 1.77 -0.72
N SER A 240 -5.82 1.99 -0.14
CA SER A 240 -7.06 1.28 -0.48
C SER A 240 -8.15 2.26 -0.92
N LEU A 241 -8.92 1.89 -1.94
CA LEU A 241 -10.12 2.59 -2.37
C LEU A 241 -11.20 1.60 -2.79
N GLY A 242 -12.35 1.65 -2.11
CA GLY A 242 -13.55 0.85 -2.42
C GLY A 242 -13.61 -0.55 -1.79
N ASP A 243 -12.51 -1.04 -1.22
CA ASP A 243 -12.47 -2.29 -0.45
C ASP A 243 -12.95 -2.12 1.01
N GLN A 244 -12.90 -3.20 1.79
CA GLN A 244 -13.34 -3.20 3.19
C GLN A 244 -12.47 -2.35 4.12
N MET A 245 -11.15 -2.25 3.86
CA MET A 245 -10.27 -1.37 4.64
C MET A 245 -10.64 0.09 4.40
N TRP A 246 -10.85 0.45 3.14
CA TRP A 246 -11.36 1.76 2.74
C TRP A 246 -12.69 2.07 3.39
N ALA A 247 -13.67 1.16 3.31
CA ALA A 247 -15.00 1.40 3.86
C ALA A 247 -14.94 1.60 5.38
N ARG A 248 -14.14 0.78 6.06
CA ARG A 248 -13.95 0.86 7.51
C ARG A 248 -13.30 2.17 7.96
N ILE A 249 -12.19 2.57 7.33
CA ILE A 249 -11.43 3.77 7.74
C ILE A 249 -12.16 5.07 7.34
N SER A 250 -12.79 5.09 6.17
CA SER A 250 -13.57 6.25 5.70
C SER A 250 -14.91 6.41 6.40
N GLY A 251 -15.45 5.32 6.98
CA GLY A 251 -16.78 5.28 7.58
C GLY A 251 -17.90 5.03 6.56
N ALA A 252 -17.58 4.54 5.36
CA ALA A 252 -18.57 4.13 4.38
C ALA A 252 -19.39 2.93 4.91
N PRO A 253 -20.70 2.84 4.57
CA PRO A 253 -21.56 1.78 5.10
C PRO A 253 -21.14 0.38 4.62
N ALA A 254 -20.58 0.27 3.42
CA ALA A 254 -20.05 -0.97 2.86
C ALA A 254 -18.91 -0.67 1.86
N ALA A 255 -18.06 -1.67 1.64
CA ALA A 255 -17.19 -1.75 0.49
C ALA A 255 -18.02 -1.99 -0.77
N TYR A 256 -17.62 -1.41 -1.90
CA TYR A 256 -18.26 -1.63 -3.20
C TYR A 256 -17.40 -2.48 -4.15
N TYR A 257 -16.16 -2.81 -3.76
CA TYR A 257 -15.35 -3.80 -4.44
C TYR A 257 -15.25 -5.08 -3.62
N SER A 258 -15.68 -6.17 -4.25
CA SER A 258 -15.36 -7.54 -3.84
C SER A 258 -14.14 -8.04 -4.63
N VAL A 259 -13.95 -9.35 -4.72
CA VAL A 259 -12.93 -10.01 -5.55
C VAL A 259 -12.95 -9.40 -6.94
N ALA A 260 -11.76 -9.02 -7.43
CA ALA A 260 -11.62 -8.47 -8.78
C ALA A 260 -12.22 -9.45 -9.81
N PRO A 261 -12.89 -8.95 -10.87
CA PRO A 261 -13.24 -9.80 -11.99
C PRO A 261 -11.97 -10.47 -12.52
N THR A 262 -12.09 -11.70 -13.02
CA THR A 262 -10.94 -12.49 -13.48
C THR A 262 -10.08 -11.63 -14.42
N PRO A 263 -8.81 -11.36 -14.05
CA PRO A 263 -7.92 -10.51 -14.84
C PRO A 263 -7.57 -11.12 -16.19
#